data_AF-A0A3D8TMD2-F1
#
_entry.id   AF-A0A3D8TMD2-F1
#
_cell.length_a   1.000
_cell.length_b   1.000
_cell.length_c   1.000
_cell.angle_alpha   90.00
_cell.angle_beta   90.00
_cell.angle_gamma   90.00
#
_symmetry.space_group_name_H-M   'P 1'
#
loop_
_entity.id
_entity.type
_entity.pdbx_description
1 polymer ?
#
loop_
_entity_poly.entity_id
_entity_poly.type
_entity_poly.pdbx_seq_one_letter_code
_entity_poly.pdbx_strand_id
1 'polypeptide(L)'
;LKMTDATPKGYAQASANESEPTPADIKDFQDTLKGGSIKMLVFNSQEANSTTDQITGAAKDVNVPIVELTEQMPKQYTNLLDWMSALVDQFAAAVK
;
A
#
# COMPACT_ATOMS: atom_id res chain seq x y z
N LEU A 1 0.29 -17.48 1.26
CA LEU A 1 1.29 -16.43 1.60
C LEU A 1 1.10 -16.11 3.08
N LYS A 2 2.16 -16.15 3.91
CA LYS A 2 2.05 -15.66 5.30
C LYS A 2 2.57 -14.23 5.30
N MET A 3 1.67 -13.26 5.25
CA MET A 3 1.99 -11.83 5.30
C MET A 3 1.81 -11.32 6.72
N THR A 4 2.60 -10.32 7.08
CA THR A 4 2.48 -9.59 8.35
C THR A 4 2.26 -8.13 7.99
N ASP A 5 1.21 -7.54 8.53
CA ASP A 5 0.98 -6.11 8.41
C ASP A 5 2.08 -5.37 9.18
N ALA A 6 2.84 -4.56 8.45
CA ALA A 6 3.94 -3.76 8.97
C ALA A 6 3.62 -2.25 8.87
N THR A 7 2.35 -1.88 8.68
CA THR A 7 1.91 -0.50 8.66
C THR A 7 2.24 0.16 10.01
N PRO A 8 2.96 1.30 10.02
CA PRO A 8 3.25 2.01 11.26
C PRO A 8 1.97 2.35 12.02
N LYS A 9 2.01 2.15 13.35
CA LYS A 9 0.81 2.22 14.19
C LYS A 9 0.09 3.57 14.09
N GLY A 10 0.83 4.68 14.03
CA GLY A 10 0.26 6.01 13.95
C GLY A 10 -0.52 6.24 12.65
N TYR A 11 0.06 5.84 11.52
CA TYR A 11 -0.63 5.88 10.23
C TYR A 11 -1.87 4.97 10.22
N ALA A 12 -1.72 3.73 10.68
CA ALA A 12 -2.83 2.77 10.74
C ALA A 12 -4.01 3.29 11.60
N GLN A 13 -3.71 3.92 12.74
CA GLN A 13 -4.73 4.52 13.60
C GLN A 13 -5.39 5.73 12.95
N ALA A 14 -4.63 6.60 12.28
CA ALA A 14 -5.19 7.76 11.59
C ALA A 14 -6.17 7.34 10.49
N SER A 15 -5.77 6.38 9.65
CA SER A 15 -6.62 5.79 8.61
C SER A 15 -7.87 5.11 9.19
N ALA A 16 -7.73 4.32 10.26
CA ALA A 16 -8.87 3.65 10.90
C ALA A 16 -9.89 4.62 11.52
N ASN A 17 -9.45 5.82 11.89
CA ASN A 17 -10.30 6.88 12.44
C ASN A 17 -10.79 7.87 11.37
N GLU A 18 -10.55 7.63 10.09
CA GLU A 18 -10.87 8.55 8.98
C GLU A 18 -10.28 9.96 9.21
N SER A 19 -9.09 10.00 9.80
CA SER A 19 -8.37 11.24 10.14
C SER A 19 -7.05 11.33 9.40
N GLU A 20 -6.51 12.55 9.29
CA GLU A 20 -5.20 12.74 8.66
C GLU A 20 -4.06 12.25 9.58
N PRO A 21 -3.09 11.48 9.04
CA PRO A 21 -1.88 11.13 9.76
C PRO A 21 -1.05 12.38 10.03
N THR A 22 -0.36 12.42 11.16
CA THR A 22 0.51 13.54 11.52
C THR A 22 1.80 13.53 10.69
N PRO A 23 2.55 14.64 10.61
CA PRO A 23 3.87 14.64 9.98
C PRO A 23 4.84 13.61 10.56
N ALA A 24 4.72 13.29 11.85
CA ALA A 24 5.52 12.24 12.50
C ALA A 24 5.14 10.85 11.99
N ASP A 25 3.86 10.58 11.79
CA ASP A 25 3.36 9.30 11.26
C ASP A 25 3.81 9.08 9.82
N ILE A 26 3.77 10.12 8.99
CA ILE A 26 4.26 10.07 7.60
C ILE A 26 5.77 9.77 7.60
N LYS A 27 6.54 10.45 8.45
CA LYS A 27 7.97 10.21 8.59
C LYS A 27 8.28 8.78 9.05
N ASP A 28 7.56 8.26 10.03
CA ASP A 28 7.73 6.89 10.52
C ASP A 28 7.43 5.86 9.42
N PHE A 29 6.43 6.12 8.58
CA PHE A 29 6.16 5.30 7.40
C PHE A 29 7.33 5.31 6.40
N GLN A 30 7.83 6.49 6.05
CA GLN A 30 8.97 6.63 5.16
C GLN A 30 10.23 5.94 5.72
N ASP A 31 10.49 6.07 7.02
CA ASP A 31 11.63 5.44 7.68
C ASP A 31 11.45 3.90 7.73
N THR A 32 10.23 3.42 7.95
CA THR A 32 9.88 1.98 7.89
C THR A 32 10.15 1.39 6.51
N LEU A 33 9.79 2.10 5.43
CA LEU A 33 10.12 1.70 4.06
C LEU A 33 11.64 1.65 3.83
N LYS A 34 12.35 2.69 4.26
CA LYS A 34 13.82 2.79 4.16
C LYS A 34 14.57 1.73 4.97
N GLY A 35 13.95 1.19 6.02
CA GLY A 35 14.51 0.10 6.83
C GLY A 35 14.70 -1.21 6.05
N GLY A 36 14.11 -1.36 4.86
CA GLY A 36 14.35 -2.49 3.95
C GLY A 36 13.67 -3.81 4.35
N SER A 37 12.90 -3.83 5.43
CA SER A 37 12.13 -5.00 5.87
C SER A 37 10.80 -5.16 5.13
N ILE A 38 10.28 -4.08 4.53
CA ILE A 38 9.02 -4.07 3.79
C ILE A 38 9.21 -4.71 2.42
N LYS A 39 8.34 -5.69 2.09
CA LYS A 39 8.39 -6.43 0.82
C LYS A 39 7.51 -5.84 -0.27
N MET A 40 6.47 -5.12 0.10
CA MET A 40 5.55 -4.45 -0.82
C MET A 40 4.75 -3.40 -0.06
N LEU A 41 4.33 -2.36 -0.78
CA LEU A 41 3.33 -1.40 -0.33
C LEU A 41 2.01 -1.70 -1.05
N VAL A 42 0.91 -1.83 -0.31
CA VAL A 42 -0.43 -1.87 -0.89
C VAL A 42 -0.98 -0.45 -0.93
N PHE A 43 -1.52 -0.04 -2.07
CA PHE A 43 -2.00 1.33 -2.27
C PHE A 43 -3.38 1.34 -2.93
N ASN A 44 -4.34 2.04 -2.33
CA ASN A 44 -5.62 2.31 -2.98
C ASN A 44 -5.50 3.57 -3.85
N SER A 45 -5.37 3.39 -5.17
CA SER A 45 -5.22 4.50 -6.12
C SER A 45 -6.48 5.36 -6.27
N GLN A 46 -7.64 4.96 -5.71
CA GLN A 46 -8.86 5.79 -5.67
C GLN A 46 -8.78 6.90 -4.61
N GLU A 47 -7.92 6.74 -3.60
CA GLU A 47 -7.75 7.65 -2.46
C GLU A 47 -6.43 8.44 -2.54
N ALA A 48 -5.89 8.60 -3.76
CA ALA A 48 -4.63 9.29 -4.00
C ALA A 48 -4.70 10.77 -3.61
N ASN A 49 -3.79 11.20 -2.75
CA ASN A 49 -3.60 12.57 -2.30
C ASN A 49 -2.11 12.86 -2.02
N SER A 50 -1.80 14.12 -1.65
CA SER A 50 -0.43 14.58 -1.39
C SER A 50 0.30 13.82 -0.27
N THR A 51 -0.42 13.26 0.69
CA THR A 51 0.15 12.42 1.76
C THR A 51 0.52 11.05 1.20
N THR A 52 -0.37 10.40 0.45
CA THR A 52 -0.08 9.10 -0.17
C THR A 52 0.99 9.20 -1.26
N ASP A 53 1.10 10.34 -1.94
CA ASP A 53 2.17 10.60 -2.92
C ASP A 53 3.55 10.59 -2.27
N GLN A 54 3.68 11.15 -1.06
CA GLN A 54 4.94 11.10 -0.30
C GLN A 54 5.32 9.67 0.09
N ILE A 55 4.34 8.84 0.43
CA ILE A 55 4.59 7.44 0.83
C ILE A 55 4.94 6.59 -0.40
N THR A 56 4.18 6.70 -1.49
CA THR A 56 4.47 5.98 -2.74
C THR A 56 5.79 6.44 -3.37
N GLY A 57 6.13 7.72 -3.26
CA GLY A 57 7.45 8.26 -3.63
C GLY A 57 8.57 7.60 -2.83
N ALA A 58 8.45 7.58 -1.49
CA ALA A 58 9.45 6.94 -0.64
C ALA A 58 9.60 5.44 -0.92
N ALA A 59 8.51 4.73 -1.23
CA ALA A 59 8.57 3.32 -1.63
C ALA A 59 9.34 3.13 -2.94
N LYS A 60 9.09 3.98 -3.95
CA LYS A 60 9.82 3.98 -5.22
C LYS A 60 11.32 4.24 -5.03
N ASP A 61 11.67 5.21 -4.18
CA ASP A 61 13.07 5.58 -3.92
C ASP A 61 13.92 4.42 -3.37
N VAL A 62 13.28 3.51 -2.61
CA VAL A 62 13.95 2.33 -2.04
C VAL A 62 13.57 1.02 -2.75
N ASN A 63 12.97 1.11 -3.94
CA ASN A 63 12.55 -0.01 -4.77
C ASN A 63 11.61 -1.01 -4.08
N VAL A 64 10.77 -0.55 -3.16
CA VAL A 64 9.67 -1.36 -2.61
C VAL A 64 8.56 -1.42 -3.66
N PRO A 65 8.17 -2.62 -4.14
CA PRO A 65 7.08 -2.79 -5.09
C PRO A 65 5.77 -2.24 -4.55
N ILE A 66 5.00 -1.57 -5.41
CA ILE A 66 3.66 -1.06 -5.08
C ILE A 66 2.64 -1.94 -5.78
N VAL A 67 1.71 -2.51 -5.02
CA VAL A 67 0.55 -3.24 -5.53
C VAL A 67 -0.67 -2.36 -5.35
N GLU A 68 -1.29 -1.95 -6.46
CA GLU A 68 -2.52 -1.18 -6.42
C GLU A 68 -3.72 -2.10 -6.11
N LEU A 69 -4.47 -1.75 -5.07
CA LEU A 69 -5.68 -2.46 -4.66
C LEU A 69 -6.79 -1.43 -4.43
N THR A 70 -7.74 -1.39 -5.36
CA THR A 70 -8.90 -0.51 -5.28
C THR A 70 -10.04 -1.15 -4.48
N GLU A 71 -10.90 -0.33 -3.87
CA GLU A 71 -12.10 -0.82 -3.16
C GLU A 71 -13.15 -1.39 -4.12
N GLN A 72 -13.27 -0.76 -5.29
CA GLN A 72 -14.21 -1.17 -6.33
C GLN A 72 -13.47 -1.92 -7.43
N MET A 73 -14.11 -2.96 -7.97
CA MET A 73 -13.56 -3.72 -9.08
C MET A 73 -13.27 -2.80 -10.28
N PRO A 74 -12.03 -2.77 -10.81
CA PRO A 74 -11.71 -1.98 -11.98
C PRO A 74 -12.54 -2.39 -13.20
N LYS A 75 -12.95 -1.40 -14.01
CA LYS A 75 -13.81 -1.60 -15.20
C LYS A 75 -13.26 -2.58 -16.25
N GLN A 76 -11.95 -2.83 -16.23
CA GLN A 76 -11.30 -3.80 -17.12
C GLN A 76 -11.66 -5.26 -16.79
N TYR A 77 -12.18 -5.53 -15.60
CA TYR A 77 -12.67 -6.84 -15.21
C TYR A 77 -14.20 -6.88 -15.35
N THR A 78 -14.71 -7.98 -15.89
CA THR A 78 -16.15 -8.25 -16.01
C THR A 78 -16.66 -9.25 -14.98
N ASN A 79 -15.74 -9.86 -14.22
CA ASN A 79 -15.98 -10.92 -13.26
C ASN A 79 -15.11 -10.73 -12.01
N LEU A 80 -15.73 -10.82 -10.84
CA LEU A 80 -15.07 -10.67 -9.53
C LEU A 80 -13.96 -11.71 -9.32
N LEU A 81 -14.17 -12.96 -9.74
CA LEU A 81 -13.18 -14.02 -9.55
C LEU A 81 -11.93 -13.81 -10.42
N ASP A 82 -12.11 -13.24 -11.61
CA ASP A 82 -10.99 -12.93 -12.50
C ASP A 82 -10.16 -11.78 -11.91
N TRP A 83 -10.82 -10.75 -11.34
CA TRP A 83 -10.13 -9.69 -10.62
C TRP A 83 -9.38 -10.20 -9.38
N MET A 84 -10.04 -11.02 -8.55
CA MET A 84 -9.41 -11.62 -7.37
C MET A 84 -8.21 -12.50 -7.74
N SER A 85 -8.30 -13.27 -8.83
CA SER A 85 -7.20 -14.10 -9.32
C SER A 85 -6.03 -13.23 -9.78
N ALA A 86 -6.30 -12.15 -10.52
CA ALA A 86 -5.28 -11.20 -10.93
C ALA A 86 -4.60 -10.50 -9.74
N LEU A 87 -5.34 -10.20 -8.66
CA LEU A 87 -4.75 -9.68 -7.42
C LEU A 87 -3.80 -10.72 -6.80
N VAL A 88 -4.20 -11.99 -6.69
CA VAL A 88 -3.32 -13.05 -6.15
C VAL A 88 -2.02 -13.13 -6.95
N ASP A 89 -2.08 -13.06 -8.28
CA ASP A 89 -0.91 -13.06 -9.14
C ASP A 89 -0.02 -11.83 -8.95
N GLN A 90 -0.60 -10.63 -8.82
CA GLN A 90 0.13 -9.39 -8.55
C GLN A 90 0.86 -9.43 -7.20
N PHE A 91 0.17 -9.86 -6.14
CA PHE A 91 0.77 -10.02 -4.81
C PHE A 91 1.88 -11.08 -4.82
N ALA A 92 1.70 -12.19 -5.53
CA ALA A 92 2.72 -13.21 -5.68
C ALA A 92 3.94 -12.71 -6.47
N ALA A 93 3.73 -11.87 -7.49
CA ALA A 93 4.82 -11.29 -8.27
C ALA A 93 5.62 -10.23 -7.49
N ALA A 94 4.97 -9.44 -6.64
CA ALA A 94 5.59 -8.37 -5.86
C ALA A 94 6.57 -8.86 -4.79
N VAL A 95 6.44 -10.12 -4.34
CA VAL A 95 7.26 -10.68 -3.25
C VAL A 95 8.24 -11.77 -3.71
N LYS A 96 8.41 -11.94 -5.04
CA LYS A 96 9.47 -12.78 -5.62
C LYS A 96 10.83 -12.11 -5.48
#